data_AF-R7V2P4-F1
#
_entry.id   AF-R7V2P4-F1
#
_cell.length_a   1.000
_cell.length_b   1.000
_cell.length_c   1.000
_cell.angle_alpha   90.00
_cell.angle_beta   90.00
_cell.angle_gamma   90.00
#
_symmetry.space_group_name_H-M   'P 1'
#
loop_
_entity.id
_entity.type
_entity.pdbx_description
1 polymer ?
#
loop_
_entity_poly.entity_id
_entity_poly.type
_entity_poly.pdbx_seq_one_letter_code
_entity_poly.pdbx_strand_id
1 'polypeptide(L)'
;MLNVEYIPKTEVYHGQRVGHLTDTKHAVSGNVFIVDDDHLRIRHFTYDGAAPDAYFWVGFRNINSERPSKDGTKLADEEGGFEPLEKYSNGDVILTLPSGTKTRDVTWISIWCEQYEEDFGHLQFPSDVIIPAPIRVGDFVDSIHDVSGVVNVIDSRTIFIEDFTYDGQGPDAYFLAGSGEMKSRNGIKLPNDEQYSGILGAYNNNDVRLHLPRNQTIHDFEWLSVYCIEYEHDFGHVIFPRDMAIPPYFEKRIQVR
;
A
#
# COMPACT_ATOMS: atom_id res chain seq x y z
N MET A 1 -20.06 -0.94 -14.45
CA MET A 1 -19.72 -1.92 -13.41
C MET A 1 -18.22 -2.01 -13.40
N LEU A 2 -17.57 -1.54 -12.34
CA LEU A 2 -16.12 -1.66 -12.20
C LEU A 2 -15.82 -3.12 -11.88
N ASN A 3 -15.00 -3.78 -12.70
CA ASN A 3 -14.50 -5.11 -12.42
C ASN A 3 -13.44 -4.98 -11.32
N VAL A 4 -13.86 -5.12 -10.07
CA VAL A 4 -12.93 -5.40 -8.98
C VAL A 4 -12.46 -6.84 -9.17
N GLU A 5 -11.21 -7.00 -9.56
CA GLU A 5 -10.58 -8.32 -9.73
C GLU A 5 -10.61 -9.04 -8.36
N TYR A 6 -11.17 -10.25 -8.33
CA TYR A 6 -11.19 -11.07 -7.11
C TYR A 6 -9.75 -11.54 -6.81
N ILE A 7 -9.10 -10.90 -5.86
CA ILE A 7 -7.77 -11.30 -5.37
C ILE A 7 -7.98 -12.48 -4.39
N PRO A 8 -7.43 -13.68 -4.65
CA PRO A 8 -7.53 -14.80 -3.72
C PRO A 8 -6.92 -14.43 -2.37
N LYS A 9 -7.50 -14.91 -1.27
CA LYS A 9 -7.09 -14.63 0.12
C LYS A 9 -5.61 -14.93 0.46
N THR A 10 -4.89 -15.60 -0.44
CA THR A 10 -3.47 -15.96 -0.31
C THR A 10 -2.52 -15.04 -1.11
N GLU A 11 -3.05 -14.17 -1.97
CA GLU A 11 -2.23 -13.27 -2.78
C GLU A 11 -2.04 -11.94 -2.03
N VAL A 12 -0.78 -11.55 -1.85
CA VAL A 12 -0.44 -10.31 -1.18
C VAL A 12 -0.94 -9.14 -2.03
N TYR A 13 -1.76 -8.27 -1.46
CA TYR A 13 -2.22 -7.08 -2.17
C TYR A 13 -1.04 -6.18 -2.54
N HIS A 14 -0.99 -5.75 -3.81
CA HIS A 14 0.15 -5.05 -4.41
C HIS A 14 -0.18 -3.64 -4.90
N GLY A 15 -1.40 -3.15 -4.64
CA GLY A 15 -1.92 -1.89 -5.16
C GLY A 15 -2.83 -2.10 -6.38
N GLN A 16 -3.18 -1.01 -7.05
CA GLN A 16 -4.01 -1.04 -8.25
C GLN A 16 -3.17 -1.57 -9.42
N ARG A 17 -3.50 -2.77 -9.93
CA ARG A 17 -2.84 -3.29 -11.13
C ARG A 17 -3.18 -2.42 -12.33
N VAL A 18 -2.15 -2.00 -13.07
CA VAL A 18 -2.25 -1.15 -14.26
C VAL A 18 -2.13 -1.98 -15.53
N GLY A 19 -1.22 -2.97 -15.53
CA GLY A 19 -1.00 -3.80 -16.70
C GLY A 19 0.29 -4.60 -16.64
N HIS A 20 0.76 -5.02 -17.82
CA HIS A 20 2.00 -5.79 -18.00
C HIS A 20 2.91 -5.05 -18.99
N LEU A 21 4.21 -5.01 -18.72
CA LEU A 21 5.21 -4.47 -19.65
C LEU A 21 5.19 -5.30 -20.93
N THR A 22 5.11 -4.63 -22.08
CA THR A 22 5.21 -5.27 -23.39
C THR A 22 6.67 -5.34 -23.78
N ASP A 23 7.22 -6.55 -23.89
CA ASP A 23 8.59 -6.78 -24.37
C ASP A 23 8.72 -6.31 -25.82
N THR A 24 9.69 -5.44 -26.09
CA THR A 24 10.11 -5.11 -27.45
C THR A 24 11.53 -5.61 -27.72
N LYS A 25 12.42 -5.54 -26.71
CA LYS A 25 13.80 -6.02 -26.74
C LYS A 25 14.25 -6.36 -25.30
N HIS A 26 15.35 -7.12 -25.20
CA HIS A 26 16.04 -7.35 -23.93
C HIS A 26 15.24 -8.08 -22.83
N ALA A 27 14.23 -8.86 -23.23
CA ALA A 27 13.44 -9.72 -22.35
C ALA A 27 12.72 -8.94 -21.23
N VAL A 28 12.30 -7.71 -21.54
CA VAL A 28 11.59 -6.86 -20.58
C VAL A 28 10.22 -7.45 -20.28
N SER A 29 9.94 -7.75 -19.01
CA SER A 29 8.62 -8.20 -18.57
C SER A 29 8.37 -7.81 -17.12
N GLY A 30 7.10 -7.72 -16.73
CA GLY A 30 6.71 -7.41 -15.36
C GLY A 30 5.29 -6.87 -15.27
N ASN A 31 4.63 -7.11 -14.13
CA ASN A 31 3.31 -6.54 -13.83
C ASN A 31 3.47 -5.22 -13.10
N VAL A 32 2.84 -4.16 -13.61
CA VAL A 32 2.95 -2.81 -13.04
C VAL A 32 1.72 -2.51 -12.20
N PHE A 33 1.94 -1.93 -11.03
CA PHE A 33 0.94 -1.51 -10.07
C PHE A 33 1.17 -0.06 -9.65
N ILE A 34 0.08 0.65 -9.38
CA ILE A 34 0.11 1.91 -8.64
C ILE A 34 -0.01 1.56 -7.16
N VAL A 35 0.98 2.01 -6.40
CA VAL A 35 1.05 1.78 -4.95
C VAL A 35 0.31 2.87 -4.20
N ASP A 36 0.65 4.12 -4.53
CA ASP A 36 0.05 5.33 -3.99
C ASP A 36 0.23 6.48 -5.00
N ASP A 37 0.10 7.72 -4.54
CA ASP A 37 0.20 8.93 -5.37
C ASP A 37 1.63 9.16 -5.92
N ASP A 38 2.66 8.54 -5.32
CA ASP A 38 4.08 8.80 -5.57
C ASP A 38 4.88 7.55 -5.97
N HIS A 39 4.32 6.35 -5.83
CA HIS A 39 5.04 5.11 -6.05
C HIS A 39 4.38 4.19 -7.09
N LEU A 40 5.24 3.61 -7.94
CA LEU A 40 4.90 2.50 -8.82
C LEU A 40 5.61 1.23 -8.34
N ARG A 41 5.01 0.08 -8.58
CA ARG A 41 5.63 -1.23 -8.33
C ARG A 41 5.66 -2.07 -9.59
N ILE A 42 6.77 -2.73 -9.85
CA ILE A 42 6.91 -3.71 -10.93
C ILE A 42 7.22 -5.08 -10.32
N ARG A 43 6.28 -6.01 -10.44
CA ARG A 43 6.41 -7.38 -9.96
C ARG A 43 6.87 -8.32 -11.05
N HIS A 44 7.72 -9.27 -10.66
CA HIS A 44 8.29 -10.26 -11.57
C HIS A 44 9.07 -9.58 -12.70
N PHE A 45 9.77 -8.50 -12.36
CA PHE A 45 10.50 -7.70 -13.32
C PHE A 45 11.69 -8.49 -13.86
N THR A 46 11.83 -8.55 -15.18
CA THR A 46 12.96 -9.19 -15.86
C THR A 46 13.50 -8.24 -16.90
N TYR A 47 14.82 -8.18 -17.01
CA TYR A 47 15.57 -7.43 -18.01
C TYR A 47 16.95 -8.08 -18.14
N ASP A 48 17.45 -8.29 -19.36
CA ASP A 48 18.65 -9.09 -19.60
C ASP A 48 19.98 -8.41 -19.17
N GLY A 49 19.97 -7.09 -18.93
CA GLY A 49 21.14 -6.32 -18.53
C GLY A 49 22.18 -6.09 -19.63
N ALA A 50 21.84 -6.38 -20.90
CA ALA A 50 22.80 -6.37 -21.99
C ALA A 50 23.00 -4.98 -22.64
N ALA A 51 22.14 -4.01 -22.33
CA ALA A 51 22.26 -2.69 -22.92
C ALA A 51 23.22 -1.80 -22.12
N PRO A 52 23.90 -0.86 -22.79
CA PRO A 52 24.92 -0.02 -22.15
C PRO A 52 24.34 1.04 -21.22
N ASP A 53 23.09 1.47 -21.45
CA ASP A 53 22.56 2.72 -20.88
C ASP A 53 21.02 2.65 -20.73
N ALA A 54 20.52 1.58 -20.12
CA ALA A 54 19.09 1.36 -19.89
C ALA A 54 18.62 1.89 -18.52
N TYR A 55 17.43 2.47 -18.46
CA TYR A 55 16.87 3.10 -17.27
C TYR A 55 15.37 2.86 -17.13
N PHE A 56 14.84 2.97 -15.91
CA PHE A 56 13.41 3.20 -15.72
C PHE A 56 13.07 4.60 -16.22
N TRP A 57 12.06 4.68 -17.07
CA TRP A 57 11.68 5.91 -17.77
C TRP A 57 10.18 6.09 -17.73
N VAL A 58 9.72 7.31 -17.46
CA VAL A 58 8.29 7.59 -17.31
C VAL A 58 7.86 8.78 -18.14
N GLY A 59 6.69 8.67 -18.77
CA GLY A 59 6.00 9.76 -19.44
C GLY A 59 4.89 10.30 -18.55
N PHE A 60 4.74 11.62 -18.54
CA PHE A 60 3.66 12.31 -17.86
C PHE A 60 2.74 13.04 -18.85
N ARG A 61 1.51 13.37 -18.45
CA ARG A 61 0.54 14.05 -19.34
C ARG A 61 1.02 15.41 -19.89
N ASN A 62 1.98 16.05 -19.24
CA ASN A 62 2.54 17.33 -19.67
C ASN A 62 3.60 17.19 -20.79
N ILE A 63 4.06 15.98 -21.10
CA ILE A 63 4.97 15.77 -22.23
C ILE A 63 4.16 15.51 -23.50
N ASN A 64 4.63 16.03 -24.63
CA ASN A 64 3.97 15.89 -25.93
C ASN A 64 4.31 14.54 -26.59
N SER A 65 4.08 13.43 -25.87
CA SER A 65 4.31 12.09 -26.40
C SER A 65 3.34 11.07 -25.81
N GLU A 66 2.53 10.48 -26.68
CA GLU A 66 1.61 9.38 -26.34
C GLU A 66 2.32 8.04 -26.16
N ARG A 67 3.60 7.93 -26.52
CA ARG A 67 4.42 6.71 -26.42
C ARG A 67 5.78 7.01 -25.78
N PRO A 68 6.52 5.97 -25.31
CA PRO A 68 7.89 6.14 -24.86
C PRO A 68 8.72 6.96 -25.85
N SER A 69 9.39 8.00 -25.34
CA SER A 69 10.25 8.88 -26.10
C SER A 69 11.33 9.50 -25.21
N LYS A 70 12.30 10.14 -25.84
CA LYS A 70 13.36 10.89 -25.16
C LYS A 70 12.88 12.04 -24.27
N ASP A 71 11.63 12.49 -24.45
CA ASP A 71 11.03 13.57 -23.65
C ASP A 71 10.49 13.05 -22.30
N GLY A 72 10.57 11.74 -22.05
CA GLY A 72 10.27 11.16 -20.74
C GLY A 72 11.29 11.54 -19.68
N THR A 73 10.99 11.14 -18.45
CA THR A 73 11.80 11.43 -17.27
C THR A 73 12.48 10.15 -16.76
N LYS A 74 13.80 10.21 -16.55
CA LYS A 74 14.58 9.16 -15.88
C LYS A 74 14.10 9.02 -14.44
N LEU A 75 13.81 7.80 -14.01
CA LEU A 75 13.54 7.45 -12.62
C LEU A 75 14.78 6.85 -11.98
N ALA A 76 14.90 7.04 -10.66
CA ALA A 76 15.83 6.26 -9.88
C ALA A 76 15.38 4.79 -9.83
N ASP A 77 16.32 3.88 -9.73
CA ASP A 77 16.05 2.48 -9.39
C ASP A 77 15.53 2.34 -7.94
N GLU A 78 15.24 1.11 -7.52
CA GLU A 78 14.74 0.81 -6.17
C GLU A 78 15.73 1.12 -5.04
N GLU A 79 17.02 1.32 -5.37
CA GLU A 79 18.08 1.71 -4.42
C GLU A 79 18.29 3.23 -4.40
N GLY A 80 17.56 3.99 -5.23
CA GLY A 80 17.71 5.44 -5.39
C GLY A 80 18.84 5.85 -6.34
N GLY A 81 19.40 4.90 -7.08
CA GLY A 81 20.47 5.08 -8.06
C GLY A 81 19.95 5.55 -9.42
N PHE A 82 20.79 6.26 -10.16
CA PHE A 82 20.54 6.69 -11.54
C PHE A 82 21.57 6.11 -12.52
N GLU A 83 22.22 5.01 -12.12
CA GLU A 83 23.17 4.28 -12.96
C GLU A 83 22.42 3.37 -13.95
N PRO A 84 23.06 2.95 -15.05
CA PRO A 84 22.45 1.99 -15.97
C PRO A 84 21.99 0.72 -15.25
N LEU A 85 20.79 0.26 -15.61
CA LEU A 85 20.19 -0.94 -15.02
C LEU A 85 21.04 -2.16 -15.27
N GLU A 86 21.28 -2.92 -14.21
CA GLU A 86 21.82 -4.27 -14.31
C GLU A 86 20.75 -5.28 -14.70
N LYS A 87 21.14 -6.55 -14.81
CA LYS A 87 20.22 -7.64 -15.09
C LYS A 87 19.22 -7.82 -13.93
N TYR A 88 17.93 -7.88 -14.26
CA TYR A 88 16.87 -8.28 -13.34
C TYR A 88 16.38 -9.68 -13.68
N SER A 89 16.24 -10.54 -12.67
CA SER A 89 15.72 -11.90 -12.83
C SER A 89 14.56 -12.13 -11.87
N ASN A 90 13.33 -11.80 -12.30
CA ASN A 90 12.11 -11.92 -11.50
C ASN A 90 12.12 -11.03 -10.23
N GLY A 91 12.59 -9.78 -10.38
CA GLY A 91 12.68 -8.79 -9.31
C GLY A 91 11.34 -8.18 -8.88
N ASP A 92 11.34 -7.46 -7.76
CA ASP A 92 10.19 -6.73 -7.21
C ASP A 92 10.59 -5.27 -6.95
N VAL A 93 10.40 -4.44 -7.96
CA VAL A 93 10.92 -3.06 -7.99
C VAL A 93 9.86 -2.10 -7.46
N ILE A 94 10.25 -1.18 -6.58
CA ILE A 94 9.42 -0.04 -6.18
C ILE A 94 10.12 1.23 -6.67
N LEU A 95 9.43 1.99 -7.49
CA LEU A 95 9.94 3.23 -8.07
C LEU A 95 9.25 4.42 -7.41
N THR A 96 10.05 5.38 -6.96
CA THR A 96 9.55 6.66 -6.47
C THR A 96 9.53 7.67 -7.61
N LEU A 97 8.38 8.29 -7.83
CA LEU A 97 8.23 9.36 -8.82
C LEU A 97 8.95 10.64 -8.37
N PRO A 98 9.42 11.49 -9.29
CA PRO A 98 10.08 12.74 -8.95
C PRO A 98 9.15 13.69 -8.18
N SER A 99 9.73 14.46 -7.26
CA SER A 99 9.00 15.47 -6.48
C SER A 99 8.15 16.38 -7.37
N GLY A 100 6.88 16.56 -7.01
CA GLY A 100 5.94 17.41 -7.74
C GLY A 100 5.25 16.72 -8.92
N THR A 101 5.55 15.45 -9.19
CA THR A 101 4.80 14.59 -10.11
C THR A 101 3.93 13.62 -9.33
N LYS A 102 2.95 12.98 -9.99
CA LYS A 102 2.02 12.03 -9.36
C LYS A 102 1.70 10.87 -10.28
N THR A 103 1.38 9.71 -9.71
CA THR A 103 1.00 8.49 -10.47
C THR A 103 -0.22 8.72 -11.34
N ARG A 104 -1.16 9.57 -10.90
CA ARG A 104 -2.32 10.00 -11.72
C ARG A 104 -1.91 10.63 -13.06
N ASP A 105 -0.76 11.28 -13.13
CA ASP A 105 -0.29 12.00 -14.32
C ASP A 105 0.60 11.14 -15.21
N VAL A 106 0.93 9.91 -14.80
CA VAL A 106 1.72 8.97 -15.61
C VAL A 106 0.88 8.50 -16.79
N THR A 107 1.45 8.58 -17.99
CA THR A 107 0.84 8.11 -19.25
C THR A 107 1.46 6.80 -19.72
N TRP A 108 2.75 6.60 -19.50
CA TRP A 108 3.45 5.36 -19.79
C TRP A 108 4.69 5.21 -18.91
N ILE A 109 5.13 3.95 -18.75
CA ILE A 109 6.42 3.59 -18.18
C ILE A 109 7.17 2.71 -19.18
N SER A 110 8.49 2.86 -19.27
CA SER A 110 9.35 2.15 -20.21
C SER A 110 10.69 1.79 -19.56
N ILE A 111 11.30 0.72 -20.08
CA ILE A 111 12.74 0.51 -19.98
C ILE A 111 13.36 1.16 -21.21
N TRP A 112 14.00 2.31 -21.01
CA TRP A 112 14.49 3.16 -22.08
C TRP A 112 16.01 3.14 -22.14
N CYS A 113 16.57 2.98 -23.34
CA CYS A 113 18.00 3.17 -23.56
C CYS A 113 18.28 4.60 -24.00
N GLU A 114 18.96 5.36 -23.13
CA GLU A 114 19.29 6.76 -23.41
C GLU A 114 20.30 6.88 -24.56
N GLN A 115 21.33 6.04 -24.59
CA GLN A 115 22.34 6.06 -25.64
C GLN A 115 21.78 5.85 -27.06
N TYR A 116 20.76 5.01 -27.22
CA TYR A 116 20.20 4.68 -28.53
C TYR A 116 18.84 5.33 -28.80
N GLU A 117 18.29 6.06 -27.83
CA GLU A 117 16.92 6.60 -27.86
C GLU A 117 15.88 5.53 -28.23
N GLU A 118 15.98 4.33 -27.62
CA GLU A 118 15.14 3.18 -27.92
C GLU A 118 14.34 2.69 -26.70
N ASP A 119 13.10 2.28 -26.95
CA ASP A 119 12.22 1.59 -25.99
C ASP A 119 12.46 0.08 -26.04
N PHE A 120 12.83 -0.52 -24.90
CA PHE A 120 13.01 -1.97 -24.74
C PHE A 120 11.78 -2.67 -24.18
N GLY A 121 10.84 -1.92 -23.65
CA GLY A 121 9.54 -2.45 -23.28
C GLY A 121 8.80 -1.47 -22.41
N HIS A 122 7.49 -1.37 -22.64
CA HIS A 122 6.68 -0.34 -22.00
C HIS A 122 5.29 -0.83 -21.62
N LEU A 123 4.64 -0.04 -20.78
CA LEU A 123 3.22 -0.12 -20.51
C LEU A 123 2.60 1.26 -20.70
N GLN A 124 1.51 1.32 -21.47
CA GLN A 124 0.60 2.45 -21.51
C GLN A 124 -0.36 2.38 -20.32
N PHE A 125 -0.46 3.46 -19.57
CA PHE A 125 -1.40 3.54 -18.45
C PHE A 125 -2.82 3.75 -18.99
N PRO A 126 -3.84 3.05 -18.46
CA PRO A 126 -5.21 3.36 -18.77
C PRO A 126 -5.58 4.73 -18.19
N SER A 127 -6.54 5.42 -18.81
CA SER A 127 -7.01 6.73 -18.35
C SER A 127 -7.71 6.68 -17.00
N ASP A 128 -8.27 5.51 -16.65
CA ASP A 128 -9.19 5.32 -15.54
C ASP A 128 -8.53 4.42 -14.50
N VAL A 129 -7.54 4.95 -13.78
CA VAL A 129 -6.88 4.25 -12.66
C VAL A 129 -7.40 4.76 -11.32
N ILE A 130 -7.62 3.84 -10.39
CA ILE A 130 -7.86 4.18 -9.00
C ILE A 130 -6.50 4.34 -8.32
N ILE A 131 -6.24 5.50 -7.74
CA ILE A 131 -5.02 5.73 -6.97
C ILE A 131 -5.29 5.33 -5.52
N PRO A 132 -4.59 4.33 -4.97
CA PRO A 132 -4.78 3.96 -3.59
C PRO A 132 -4.24 5.05 -2.65
N ALA A 133 -5.00 5.36 -1.59
CA ALA A 133 -4.64 6.42 -0.64
C ALA A 133 -5.11 6.07 0.79
N PRO A 134 -4.42 6.57 1.82
CA PRO A 134 -4.91 6.48 3.20
C PRO A 134 -6.33 7.02 3.32
N ILE A 135 -7.15 6.39 4.14
CA ILE A 135 -8.53 6.83 4.38
C ILE A 135 -8.76 7.17 5.85
N ARG A 136 -9.55 8.21 6.09
CA ARG A 136 -10.14 8.49 7.40
C ARG A 136 -11.39 7.65 7.56
N VAL A 137 -11.40 6.74 8.52
CA VAL A 137 -12.55 5.88 8.84
C VAL A 137 -13.57 6.68 9.64
N GLY A 138 -13.12 7.35 10.70
CA GLY A 138 -13.99 8.14 11.57
C GLY A 138 -13.58 8.07 13.03
N ASP A 139 -14.42 8.65 13.87
CA ASP A 139 -14.28 8.69 15.32
C ASP A 139 -14.90 7.44 15.95
N PHE A 140 -14.39 7.00 17.10
CA PHE A 140 -15.03 5.94 17.89
C PHE A 140 -16.46 6.34 18.27
N VAL A 141 -17.39 5.40 18.15
CA VAL A 141 -18.81 5.55 18.55
C VAL A 141 -19.16 4.62 19.70
N ASP A 142 -20.33 4.87 20.31
CA ASP A 142 -20.85 4.10 21.46
C ASP A 142 -19.86 4.00 22.63
N SER A 143 -19.10 5.09 22.84
CA SER A 143 -17.97 5.07 23.75
C SER A 143 -18.36 5.12 25.23
N ILE A 144 -17.66 4.29 26.00
CA ILE A 144 -17.56 4.34 27.46
C ILE A 144 -16.08 4.33 27.83
N HIS A 145 -15.75 4.54 29.11
CA HIS A 145 -14.36 4.55 29.58
C HIS A 145 -13.47 5.56 28.85
N ASP A 146 -14.05 6.69 28.45
CA ASP A 146 -13.39 7.78 27.73
C ASP A 146 -12.69 7.36 26.42
N VAL A 147 -13.18 6.29 25.78
CA VAL A 147 -12.68 5.88 24.45
C VAL A 147 -12.98 6.96 23.41
N SER A 148 -11.93 7.58 22.87
CA SER A 148 -12.01 8.54 21.77
C SER A 148 -10.75 8.49 20.90
N GLY A 149 -10.81 9.14 19.73
CA GLY A 149 -9.71 9.23 18.77
C GLY A 149 -10.20 9.07 17.33
N VAL A 150 -9.38 9.50 16.37
CA VAL A 150 -9.71 9.43 14.93
C VAL A 150 -9.01 8.22 14.31
N VAL A 151 -9.77 7.27 13.81
CA VAL A 151 -9.23 6.08 13.13
C VAL A 151 -8.99 6.36 11.65
N ASN A 152 -7.78 6.06 11.20
CA ASN A 152 -7.32 6.12 9.83
C ASN A 152 -6.75 4.76 9.40
N VAL A 153 -7.00 4.34 8.17
CA VAL A 153 -6.33 3.19 7.56
C VAL A 153 -5.26 3.74 6.63
N ILE A 154 -3.99 3.47 6.97
CA ILE A 154 -2.84 4.04 6.27
C ILE A 154 -2.47 3.20 5.05
N ASP A 155 -2.51 1.89 5.22
CA ASP A 155 -2.24 0.90 4.18
C ASP A 155 -2.99 -0.40 4.53
N SER A 156 -2.85 -1.41 3.68
CA SER A 156 -3.52 -2.71 3.84
C SER A 156 -3.29 -3.42 5.18
N ARG A 157 -2.28 -3.04 5.98
CA ARG A 157 -1.91 -3.69 7.25
C ARG A 157 -1.63 -2.73 8.40
N THR A 158 -1.84 -1.43 8.21
CA THR A 158 -1.58 -0.41 9.24
C THR A 158 -2.81 0.43 9.51
N ILE A 159 -3.27 0.43 10.76
CA ILE A 159 -4.28 1.36 11.26
C ILE A 159 -3.57 2.40 12.11
N PHE A 160 -3.94 3.67 11.96
CA PHE A 160 -3.46 4.78 12.78
C PHE A 160 -4.62 5.44 13.51
N ILE A 161 -4.50 5.57 14.82
CA ILE A 161 -5.47 6.25 15.67
C ILE A 161 -4.80 7.51 16.19
N GLU A 162 -5.34 8.66 15.80
CA GLU A 162 -4.89 9.98 16.24
C GLU A 162 -5.59 10.37 17.54
N ASP A 163 -4.84 10.98 18.47
CA ASP A 163 -5.35 11.49 19.75
C ASP A 163 -6.18 10.47 20.56
N PHE A 164 -5.72 9.22 20.60
CA PHE A 164 -6.42 8.15 21.30
C PHE A 164 -6.45 8.39 22.81
N THR A 165 -7.64 8.27 23.41
CA THR A 165 -7.86 8.35 24.86
C THR A 165 -8.64 7.13 25.32
N TYR A 166 -8.30 6.64 26.51
CA TYR A 166 -8.96 5.54 27.21
C TYR A 166 -8.59 5.59 28.69
N ASP A 167 -9.56 5.46 29.61
CA ASP A 167 -9.34 5.64 31.05
C ASP A 167 -8.52 4.52 31.74
N GLY A 168 -8.33 3.38 31.07
CA GLY A 168 -7.59 2.23 31.59
C GLY A 168 -8.31 1.39 32.65
N GLN A 169 -9.61 1.60 32.89
CA GLN A 169 -10.36 0.91 33.96
C GLN A 169 -10.85 -0.50 33.57
N GLY A 170 -10.72 -0.89 32.32
CA GLY A 170 -11.09 -2.22 31.85
C GLY A 170 -10.07 -3.27 32.30
N PRO A 171 -10.50 -4.34 33.01
CA PRO A 171 -9.57 -5.32 33.53
C PRO A 171 -8.94 -6.21 32.44
N ASP A 172 -9.57 -6.30 31.26
CA ASP A 172 -9.15 -7.16 30.16
C ASP A 172 -9.46 -6.51 28.78
N ALA A 173 -9.11 -5.23 28.63
CA ALA A 173 -9.36 -4.43 27.42
C ALA A 173 -8.24 -4.55 26.37
N TYR A 174 -8.61 -4.59 25.08
CA TYR A 174 -7.70 -4.72 23.94
C TYR A 174 -8.15 -3.89 22.74
N PHE A 175 -7.22 -3.53 21.86
CA PHE A 175 -7.57 -3.22 20.46
C PHE A 175 -7.91 -4.53 19.75
N LEU A 176 -9.20 -4.71 19.43
CA LEU A 176 -9.73 -5.91 18.82
C LEU A 176 -10.31 -5.59 17.45
N ALA A 177 -9.94 -6.35 16.42
CA ALA A 177 -10.51 -6.23 15.09
C ALA A 177 -11.16 -7.55 14.66
N GLY A 178 -12.32 -7.48 14.02
CA GLY A 178 -13.06 -8.67 13.62
C GLY A 178 -13.97 -8.44 12.43
N SER A 179 -14.66 -9.50 12.02
CA SER A 179 -15.68 -9.50 10.96
C SER A 179 -16.94 -10.18 11.48
N GLY A 180 -18.11 -9.77 10.99
CA GLY A 180 -19.41 -10.23 11.49
C GLY A 180 -19.78 -9.55 12.81
N GLU A 181 -20.60 -10.23 13.61
CA GLU A 181 -21.13 -9.65 14.85
C GLU A 181 -20.02 -9.38 15.88
N MET A 182 -19.95 -8.11 16.32
CA MET A 182 -19.01 -7.63 17.35
C MET A 182 -19.20 -8.30 18.72
N LYS A 183 -20.36 -8.92 18.94
CA LYS A 183 -20.69 -9.69 20.15
C LYS A 183 -19.95 -11.02 20.23
N SER A 184 -19.35 -11.48 19.14
CA SER A 184 -18.60 -12.72 19.12
C SER A 184 -17.13 -12.44 19.41
N ARG A 185 -16.52 -13.15 20.37
CA ARG A 185 -15.07 -13.11 20.70
C ARG A 185 -14.13 -13.48 19.53
N ASN A 186 -14.63 -13.47 18.30
CA ASN A 186 -13.96 -13.91 17.07
C ASN A 186 -13.02 -12.83 16.50
N GLY A 187 -12.89 -11.68 17.16
CA GLY A 187 -11.88 -10.69 16.83
C GLY A 187 -10.47 -11.13 17.23
N ILE A 188 -9.48 -10.50 16.61
CA ILE A 188 -8.07 -10.68 16.94
C ILE A 188 -7.54 -9.47 17.68
N LYS A 189 -6.59 -9.69 18.58
CA LYS A 189 -5.86 -8.61 19.25
C LYS A 189 -4.84 -8.03 18.28
N LEU A 190 -4.86 -6.71 18.09
CA LEU A 190 -3.90 -6.02 17.24
C LEU A 190 -2.74 -5.49 18.08
N PRO A 191 -1.48 -5.83 17.74
CA PRO A 191 -0.32 -5.24 18.38
C PRO A 191 -0.13 -3.77 17.97
N ASN A 192 0.38 -2.95 18.90
CA ASN A 192 0.82 -1.59 18.61
C ASN A 192 2.26 -1.54 18.03
N ASP A 193 2.82 -0.35 17.84
CA ASP A 193 4.21 -0.14 17.36
C ASP A 193 5.27 -0.85 18.24
N GLU A 194 5.01 -1.04 19.53
CA GLU A 194 5.91 -1.76 20.45
C GLU A 194 5.72 -3.29 20.40
N GLN A 195 4.93 -3.78 19.44
CA GLN A 195 4.47 -5.17 19.36
C GLN A 195 3.66 -5.62 20.60
N TYR A 196 3.16 -4.66 21.37
CA TYR A 196 2.36 -4.93 22.55
C TYR A 196 0.91 -5.23 22.16
N SER A 197 0.42 -6.39 22.56
CA SER A 197 -0.97 -6.85 22.38
C SER A 197 -1.60 -7.36 23.68
N GLY A 198 -1.01 -6.97 24.82
CA GLY A 198 -1.51 -7.27 26.15
C GLY A 198 -2.69 -6.36 26.55
N ILE A 199 -3.10 -6.46 27.82
CA ILE A 199 -4.20 -5.66 28.38
C ILE A 199 -3.82 -4.17 28.30
N LEU A 200 -4.74 -3.35 27.79
CA LEU A 200 -4.51 -1.91 27.65
C LEU A 200 -4.46 -1.22 29.02
N GLY A 201 -3.48 -0.33 29.19
CA GLY A 201 -3.50 0.69 30.23
C GLY A 201 -4.26 1.93 29.77
N ALA A 202 -4.19 2.99 30.57
CA ALA A 202 -4.76 4.28 30.18
C ALA A 202 -3.98 4.94 29.03
N TYR A 203 -4.70 5.64 28.16
CA TYR A 203 -4.18 6.49 27.09
C TYR A 203 -4.75 7.90 27.28
N ASN A 204 -3.94 8.92 27.00
CA ASN A 204 -4.32 10.33 27.11
C ASN A 204 -3.78 11.11 25.91
N ASN A 205 -4.63 11.26 24.89
CA ASN A 205 -4.30 11.90 23.60
C ASN A 205 -3.00 11.34 22.97
N ASN A 206 -2.92 10.02 22.91
CA ASN A 206 -1.77 9.31 22.34
C ASN A 206 -2.04 8.92 20.89
N ASP A 207 -1.04 9.12 20.02
CA ASP A 207 -1.04 8.51 18.70
C ASP A 207 -0.71 7.01 18.80
N VAL A 208 -1.54 6.17 18.20
CA VAL A 208 -1.39 4.71 18.23
C VAL A 208 -1.38 4.16 16.81
N ARG A 209 -0.33 3.42 16.44
CA ARG A 209 -0.33 2.59 15.23
C ARG A 209 -0.56 1.14 15.61
N LEU A 210 -1.49 0.50 14.91
CA LEU A 210 -1.81 -0.92 15.05
C LEU A 210 -1.39 -1.67 13.78
N HIS A 211 -0.79 -2.83 13.97
CA HIS A 211 -0.26 -3.65 12.87
C HIS A 211 -1.07 -4.93 12.72
N LEU A 212 -1.60 -5.16 11.52
CA LEU A 212 -2.30 -6.39 11.22
C LEU A 212 -1.30 -7.55 11.05
N PRO A 213 -1.67 -8.79 11.45
CA PRO A 213 -0.85 -9.98 11.23
C PRO A 213 -0.41 -10.19 9.78
N ARG A 214 0.68 -10.93 9.57
CA ARG A 214 1.33 -11.10 8.26
C ARG A 214 0.45 -11.65 7.13
N ASN A 215 -0.56 -12.43 7.47
CA ASN A 215 -1.44 -13.12 6.54
C ASN A 215 -2.84 -12.50 6.45
N GLN A 216 -3.00 -11.27 6.95
CA GLN A 216 -4.28 -10.58 6.97
C GLN A 216 -4.11 -9.16 6.45
N THR A 217 -5.18 -8.62 5.89
CA THR A 217 -5.31 -7.24 5.47
C THR A 217 -6.52 -6.61 6.12
N ILE A 218 -6.65 -5.29 6.03
CA ILE A 218 -7.81 -4.58 6.55
C ILE A 218 -9.13 -5.08 5.94
N HIS A 219 -9.08 -5.64 4.71
CA HIS A 219 -10.25 -6.22 4.05
C HIS A 219 -10.77 -7.51 4.72
N ASP A 220 -10.01 -8.11 5.62
CA ASP A 220 -10.45 -9.23 6.44
C ASP A 220 -11.31 -8.79 7.64
N PHE A 221 -11.42 -7.48 7.90
CA PHE A 221 -12.07 -6.90 9.07
C PHE A 221 -13.20 -5.95 8.67
N GLU A 222 -14.30 -5.99 9.42
CA GLU A 222 -15.43 -5.06 9.28
C GLU A 222 -15.43 -4.00 10.37
N TRP A 223 -14.72 -4.22 11.48
CA TRP A 223 -14.70 -3.29 12.61
C TRP A 223 -13.39 -3.36 13.41
N LEU A 224 -13.12 -2.26 14.12
CA LEU A 224 -12.12 -2.15 15.18
C LEU A 224 -12.83 -1.65 16.45
N SER A 225 -12.54 -2.26 17.59
CA SER A 225 -13.12 -1.93 18.89
C SER A 225 -12.05 -1.89 19.97
N VAL A 226 -12.25 -1.01 20.95
CA VAL A 226 -11.64 -1.17 22.27
C VAL A 226 -12.56 -2.13 23.03
N TYR A 227 -12.16 -3.39 23.16
CA TYR A 227 -13.05 -4.44 23.64
C TYR A 227 -12.54 -5.06 24.93
N CYS A 228 -13.41 -5.17 25.94
CA CYS A 228 -13.13 -5.88 27.18
C CYS A 228 -13.60 -7.34 27.07
N ILE A 229 -12.64 -8.28 27.03
CA ILE A 229 -12.93 -9.70 26.85
C ILE A 229 -13.58 -10.32 28.11
N GLU A 230 -13.18 -9.89 29.30
CA GLU A 230 -13.72 -10.40 30.56
C GLU A 230 -15.24 -10.14 30.68
N TYR A 231 -15.69 -8.95 30.30
CA TYR A 231 -17.10 -8.55 30.37
C TYR A 231 -17.86 -8.68 29.05
N GLU A 232 -17.19 -9.13 27.99
CA GLU A 232 -17.74 -9.22 26.63
C GLU A 232 -18.40 -7.89 26.17
N HIS A 233 -17.73 -6.78 26.47
CA HIS A 233 -18.29 -5.44 26.29
C HIS A 233 -17.42 -4.60 25.35
N ASP A 234 -18.09 -3.95 24.40
CA ASP A 234 -17.49 -2.95 23.52
C ASP A 234 -17.41 -1.62 24.26
N PHE A 235 -16.19 -1.07 24.40
CA PHE A 235 -15.98 0.24 25.00
C PHE A 235 -16.03 1.38 23.98
N GLY A 236 -16.06 1.04 22.70
CA GLY A 236 -16.17 1.98 21.61
C GLY A 236 -15.56 1.37 20.35
N HIS A 237 -16.21 1.58 19.21
CA HIS A 237 -15.80 0.98 17.96
C HIS A 237 -15.86 1.93 16.77
N VAL A 238 -15.27 1.49 15.66
CA VAL A 238 -15.49 2.02 14.32
C VAL A 238 -15.83 0.88 13.36
N ILE A 239 -16.57 1.19 12.30
CA ILE A 239 -16.89 0.26 11.22
C ILE A 239 -16.06 0.64 9.99
N PHE A 240 -15.35 -0.34 9.43
CA PHE A 240 -14.58 -0.11 8.21
C PHE A 240 -15.51 -0.03 7.00
N PRO A 241 -15.27 0.92 6.07
CA PRO A 241 -15.95 0.90 4.78
C PRO A 241 -15.56 -0.35 4.00
N ARG A 242 -16.49 -0.91 3.21
CA ARG A 242 -16.25 -2.17 2.48
C ARG A 242 -15.29 -2.02 1.31
N ASP A 243 -15.43 -0.94 0.55
CA ASP A 243 -14.65 -0.68 -0.65
C ASP A 243 -13.58 0.37 -0.34
N MET A 244 -12.35 -0.09 -0.12
CA MET A 244 -11.21 0.75 0.27
C MET A 244 -10.09 0.62 -0.76
N ALA A 245 -9.83 1.70 -1.50
CA ALA A 245 -8.64 1.80 -2.33
C ALA A 245 -7.50 2.38 -1.50
N ILE A 246 -6.81 1.52 -0.76
CA ILE A 246 -5.71 1.89 0.15
C ILE A 246 -4.37 1.38 -0.37
N PRO A 247 -3.25 1.98 0.05
CA PRO A 247 -1.93 1.51 -0.33
C PRO A 247 -1.67 0.08 0.13
N PRO A 248 -0.91 -0.73 -0.64
CA PRO A 248 -0.37 -1.99 -0.15
C PRO A 248 0.69 -1.76 0.93
N TYR A 249 0.81 -2.71 1.86
CA TYR A 249 1.86 -2.69 2.88
C TYR A 249 3.16 -3.27 2.33
N PHE A 250 4.27 -2.62 2.63
CA PHE A 250 5.62 -3.16 2.38
C PHE A 250 6.39 -3.17 3.68
N GLU A 251 6.90 -4.35 4.06
CA GLU A 251 8.01 -4.36 5.00
C GLU A 251 9.17 -3.66 4.28
N LYS A 252 9.77 -2.63 4.89
CA LYS A 252 11.08 -2.13 4.47
C LYS A 252 12.09 -3.25 4.63
N ARG A 253 12.16 -4.17 3.66
CA ARG A 253 13.21 -5.17 3.56
C ARG A 253 14.28 -4.58 2.66
N ILE A 254 15.52 -4.68 3.11
CA ILE A 254 16.69 -4.50 2.26
C ILE A 254 16.56 -5.54 1.15
N GLN A 255 16.24 -5.11 -0.07
CA GLN A 255 16.19 -5.99 -1.22
C GLN A 255 17.62 -6.37 -1.61
N VAL A 256 17.85 -7.65 -1.89
CA VAL A 256 19.10 -8.15 -2.46
C VAL A 256 18.75 -8.59 -3.87
N ARG A 257 19.48 -8.04 -4.86
CA ARG A 257 19.33 -8.27 -6.31
C ARG A 257 19.28 -9.76 -6.68
#